data_AF-A0A495T4U8-F1
#
_entry.id   AF-A0A495T4U8-F1
#
_cell.length_a   1.000
_cell.length_b   1.000
_cell.length_c   1.000
_cell.angle_alpha   90.00
_cell.angle_beta   90.00
_cell.angle_gamma   90.00
#
_symmetry.space_group_name_H-M   'P 1'
#
loop_
_entity.id
_entity.type
_entity.pdbx_description
1 polymer ?
#
loop_
_entity_poly.entity_id
_entity_poly.type
_entity_poly.pdbx_seq_one_letter_code
_entity_poly.pdbx_strand_id
1 'polypeptide(L)'
;MIKSWLLLAIVLISGSACAKSTCADMHGPQSYQPLSIKNGTVCFVQEPMLDPKTRTPIGADAISLYYIFNGNSPVKAEGRGLLYDDTPGEIVDAFSSSVGYDHRERIFVIHAMNVRESLVEPNSSGKFYSVAVFDLIGNTLRRDERASDWFGADYSWLSDGRRVTYKFPYQSRVDVQLAMDSPFAALMTRDEFIPVKLKGKSYLFDGPNFGNKTTKYLIKGDRATIDKVTAGWCQANYSGGAKPLEMWLMCSALDIDEQAKKLE
;
A
#
# COMPACT_ATOMS: atom_id res chain seq x y z
N MET A 1 -16.35 -7.77 76.29
CA MET A 1 -17.49 -7.36 75.44
C MET A 1 -16.95 -6.63 74.23
N ILE A 2 -17.35 -7.14 73.07
CA ILE A 2 -16.93 -6.81 71.70
C ILE A 2 -17.57 -5.50 71.23
N LYS A 3 -16.86 -4.74 70.37
CA LYS A 3 -17.34 -3.96 69.20
C LYS A 3 -16.47 -2.70 69.03
N SER A 4 -16.12 -2.21 67.86
CA SER A 4 -16.03 -2.72 66.48
C SER A 4 -15.40 -1.56 65.69
N TRP A 5 -14.50 -1.87 64.77
CA TRP A 5 -13.94 -0.94 63.81
C TRP A 5 -14.99 -0.32 62.88
N LEU A 6 -14.67 0.87 62.35
CA LEU A 6 -15.19 1.38 61.08
C LEU A 6 -14.08 2.21 60.41
N LEU A 7 -13.35 1.57 59.49
CA LEU A 7 -12.51 2.21 58.48
C LEU A 7 -13.40 2.46 57.26
N LEU A 8 -13.56 3.73 56.87
CA LEU A 8 -14.24 4.11 55.63
C LEU A 8 -13.25 3.97 54.47
N ALA A 9 -13.42 2.94 53.64
CA ALA A 9 -12.75 2.83 52.35
C ALA A 9 -13.58 3.58 51.30
N ILE A 10 -13.07 4.71 50.81
CA ILE A 10 -13.64 5.41 49.65
C ILE A 10 -13.15 4.67 48.40
N VAL A 11 -14.02 3.82 47.85
CA VAL A 11 -13.82 3.27 46.51
C VAL A 11 -14.18 4.37 45.52
N LEU A 12 -13.17 5.05 44.98
CA LEU A 12 -13.31 5.85 43.76
C LEU A 12 -13.58 4.88 42.61
N ILE A 13 -14.85 4.62 42.35
CA ILE A 13 -15.29 4.01 41.09
C ILE A 13 -15.09 5.08 40.03
N SER A 14 -13.90 5.10 39.44
CA SER A 14 -13.64 5.79 38.19
C SER A 14 -14.53 5.12 37.14
N GLY A 15 -15.72 5.68 36.94
CA GLY A 15 -16.56 5.34 35.81
C GLY A 15 -15.77 5.64 34.56
N SER A 16 -15.15 4.62 33.98
CA SER A 16 -14.66 4.66 32.61
C SER A 16 -15.88 4.85 31.74
N ALA A 17 -16.27 6.10 31.52
CA ALA A 17 -17.19 6.47 30.48
C ALA A 17 -16.53 6.00 29.18
N CYS A 18 -16.94 4.82 28.69
CA CYS A 18 -16.59 4.33 27.38
C CYS A 18 -17.02 5.41 26.39
N ALA A 19 -16.08 6.22 25.92
CA ALA A 19 -16.31 7.04 24.75
C ALA A 19 -16.78 6.08 23.66
N LYS A 20 -18.04 6.25 23.21
CA LYS A 20 -18.54 5.54 22.03
C LYS A 20 -17.50 5.74 20.94
N SER A 21 -16.99 4.64 20.37
CA SER A 21 -16.07 4.74 19.25
C SER A 21 -16.78 5.52 18.15
N THR A 22 -16.13 6.54 17.58
CA THR A 22 -16.74 7.43 16.57
C THR A 22 -17.23 6.68 15.33
N CYS A 23 -16.74 5.46 15.11
CA CYS A 23 -17.12 4.57 14.02
C CYS A 23 -18.15 3.49 14.43
N ALA A 24 -18.56 3.43 15.71
CA ALA A 24 -19.43 2.37 16.23
C ALA A 24 -20.86 2.41 15.65
N ASP A 25 -21.31 3.59 15.21
CA ASP A 25 -22.65 3.79 14.65
C ASP A 25 -22.69 3.52 13.12
N MET A 26 -21.59 3.04 12.52
CA MET A 26 -21.54 2.72 11.09
C MET A 26 -22.21 1.39 10.77
N HIS A 27 -22.90 1.32 9.61
CA HIS A 27 -23.52 0.09 9.13
C HIS A 27 -22.48 -0.86 8.55
N GLY A 28 -22.19 -1.95 9.26
CA GLY A 28 -21.25 -2.99 8.84
C GLY A 28 -20.17 -3.24 9.90
N PRO A 29 -19.53 -4.42 9.89
CA PRO A 29 -18.46 -4.69 10.84
C PRO A 29 -17.23 -3.84 10.53
N GLN A 30 -16.57 -3.34 11.57
CA GLN A 30 -15.28 -2.66 11.44
C GLN A 30 -14.19 -3.69 11.13
N SER A 31 -13.46 -3.50 10.03
CA SER A 31 -12.36 -4.38 9.62
C SER A 31 -11.03 -4.02 10.26
N TYR A 32 -10.90 -2.81 10.80
CA TYR A 32 -9.69 -2.32 11.44
C TYR A 32 -10.03 -1.23 12.47
N GLN A 33 -9.11 -0.95 13.38
CA GLN A 33 -9.28 0.13 14.36
C GLN A 33 -9.38 1.50 13.66
N PRO A 34 -10.24 2.41 14.15
CA PRO A 34 -10.35 3.76 13.59
C PRO A 34 -9.01 4.50 13.61
N LEU A 35 -8.68 5.17 12.50
CA LEU A 35 -7.46 5.99 12.38
C LEU A 35 -7.81 7.45 12.63
N SER A 36 -7.28 8.02 13.72
CA SER A 36 -7.40 9.46 13.98
C SER A 36 -6.35 10.23 13.17
N ILE A 37 -6.80 11.24 12.43
CA ILE A 37 -5.95 12.18 11.69
C ILE A 37 -6.28 13.61 12.11
N LYS A 38 -5.51 14.59 11.66
CA LYS A 38 -5.53 15.95 12.20
C LYS A 38 -6.92 16.57 12.34
N ASN A 39 -7.79 16.36 11.35
CA ASN A 39 -9.13 16.98 11.29
C ASN A 39 -10.29 15.97 11.30
N GLY A 40 -10.06 14.72 11.72
CA GLY A 40 -11.13 13.74 11.75
C GLY A 40 -10.68 12.30 11.96
N THR A 41 -11.59 11.38 11.70
CA THR A 41 -11.37 9.94 11.89
C THR A 41 -11.69 9.18 10.61
N VAL A 42 -10.82 8.24 10.24
CA VAL A 42 -11.05 7.27 9.17
C VAL A 42 -11.55 5.97 9.79
N CYS A 43 -12.68 5.48 9.29
CA CYS A 43 -13.30 4.22 9.68
C CYS A 43 -13.16 3.21 8.54
N PHE A 44 -12.99 1.94 8.86
CA PHE A 44 -12.79 0.85 7.90
C PHE A 44 -13.92 -0.15 8.03
N VAL A 45 -14.85 -0.15 7.07
CA VAL A 45 -16.10 -0.90 7.15
C VAL A 45 -16.14 -1.96 6.07
N GLN A 46 -16.36 -3.21 6.44
CA GLN A 46 -16.66 -4.25 5.48
C GLN A 46 -18.12 -4.12 5.03
N GLU A 47 -18.32 -4.09 3.72
CA GLU A 47 -19.65 -3.96 3.14
C GLU A 47 -19.75 -4.76 1.84
N PRO A 48 -20.97 -5.22 1.48
CA PRO A 48 -21.20 -5.93 0.24
C PRO A 48 -20.85 -5.05 -0.96
N MET A 49 -20.12 -5.63 -1.91
CA MET A 49 -19.93 -5.01 -3.20
C MET A 49 -21.22 -5.04 -4.00
N LEU A 50 -21.52 -3.90 -4.61
CA LEU A 50 -22.69 -3.72 -5.46
C LEU A 50 -22.25 -3.58 -6.91
N ASP A 51 -23.01 -4.20 -7.82
CA ASP A 51 -22.85 -3.97 -9.25
C ASP A 51 -23.05 -2.47 -9.54
N PRO A 52 -22.15 -1.81 -10.30
CA PRO A 52 -22.23 -0.37 -10.52
C PRO A 52 -23.52 0.08 -11.22
N LYS A 53 -24.08 -0.79 -12.08
CA LYS A 53 -25.26 -0.52 -12.91
C LYS A 53 -26.55 -0.88 -12.17
N THR A 54 -26.63 -2.07 -11.57
CA THR A 54 -27.86 -2.59 -10.97
C THR A 54 -27.97 -2.27 -9.48
N ARG A 55 -26.87 -1.89 -8.82
CA ARG A 55 -26.77 -1.66 -7.37
C ARG A 55 -27.14 -2.89 -6.53
N THR A 56 -27.09 -4.07 -7.12
CA THR A 56 -27.34 -5.35 -6.42
C THR A 56 -26.04 -5.96 -5.92
N PRO A 57 -26.05 -6.66 -4.77
CA PRO A 57 -24.87 -7.38 -4.30
C PRO A 57 -24.33 -8.38 -5.33
N ILE A 58 -23.03 -8.40 -5.53
CA ILE A 58 -22.36 -9.33 -6.47
C ILE A 58 -21.77 -10.57 -5.77
N GLY A 59 -22.05 -10.76 -4.49
CA GLY A 59 -21.58 -11.91 -3.71
C GLY A 59 -20.14 -11.80 -3.21
N ALA A 60 -19.56 -10.61 -3.25
CA ALA A 60 -18.25 -10.29 -2.68
C ALA A 60 -18.38 -9.14 -1.67
N ASP A 61 -17.49 -9.10 -0.69
CA ASP A 61 -17.38 -8.02 0.29
C ASP A 61 -16.08 -7.25 0.06
N ALA A 62 -16.10 -5.93 0.25
CA ALA A 62 -14.92 -5.09 0.21
C ALA A 62 -14.79 -4.30 1.52
N ILE A 63 -13.57 -3.88 1.86
CA ILE A 63 -13.36 -2.92 2.94
C ILE A 63 -13.42 -1.51 2.35
N SER A 64 -14.44 -0.75 2.74
CA SER A 64 -14.62 0.65 2.38
C SER A 64 -14.10 1.57 3.47
N LEU A 65 -13.48 2.67 3.05
CA LEU A 65 -13.05 3.73 3.96
C LEU A 65 -14.13 4.80 4.05
N TYR A 66 -14.35 5.30 5.25
CA TYR A 66 -15.22 6.44 5.51
C TYR A 66 -14.48 7.47 6.34
N TYR A 67 -14.64 8.74 5.99
CA TYR A 67 -14.03 9.86 6.71
C TYR A 67 -15.08 10.67 7.45
N ILE A 68 -14.82 10.90 8.74
CA ILE A 68 -15.64 11.72 9.62
C ILE A 68 -14.84 12.99 9.93
N PHE A 69 -15.10 14.06 9.17
CA PHE A 69 -14.48 15.36 9.40
C PHE A 69 -15.10 16.06 10.61
N ASN A 70 -14.32 16.33 11.65
CA ASN A 70 -14.74 17.09 12.84
C ASN A 70 -16.10 16.66 13.43
N GLY A 71 -16.42 15.36 13.44
CA GLY A 71 -17.66 14.82 13.99
C GLY A 71 -18.91 14.97 13.11
N ASN A 72 -18.74 15.39 11.84
CA ASN A 72 -19.83 15.41 10.87
C ASN A 72 -20.26 13.99 10.43
N SER A 73 -21.26 13.92 9.57
CA SER A 73 -21.68 12.63 8.97
C SER A 73 -20.52 11.96 8.22
N PRO A 74 -20.36 10.62 8.32
CA PRO A 74 -19.34 9.90 7.59
C PRO A 74 -19.51 10.04 6.07
N VAL A 75 -18.41 10.32 5.38
CA VAL A 75 -18.35 10.39 3.91
C VAL A 75 -17.51 9.23 3.40
N LYS A 76 -18.07 8.41 2.51
CA LYS A 76 -17.34 7.30 1.89
C LYS A 76 -16.20 7.83 1.02
N ALA A 77 -15.04 7.19 1.08
CA ALA A 77 -13.91 7.50 0.21
C ALA A 77 -14.26 7.27 -1.27
N GLU A 78 -13.75 8.14 -2.13
CA GLU A 78 -13.88 8.03 -3.58
C GLU A 78 -12.82 7.08 -4.15
N GLY A 79 -13.20 6.33 -5.18
CA GLY A 79 -12.38 5.29 -5.79
C GLY A 79 -12.79 3.90 -5.33
N ARG A 80 -12.01 2.89 -5.72
CA ARG A 80 -12.25 1.50 -5.29
C ARG A 80 -11.88 1.33 -3.81
N GLY A 81 -12.66 0.52 -3.10
CA GLY A 81 -12.30 0.05 -1.76
C GLY A 81 -11.14 -0.96 -1.80
N LEU A 82 -10.87 -1.61 -0.67
CA LEU A 82 -9.90 -2.70 -0.60
C LEU A 82 -10.60 -4.00 -0.95
N LEU A 83 -10.26 -4.54 -2.11
CA LEU A 83 -10.71 -5.83 -2.59
C LEU A 83 -9.66 -6.41 -3.53
N TYR A 84 -9.34 -7.68 -3.32
CA TYR A 84 -8.65 -8.51 -4.30
C TYR A 84 -9.34 -9.89 -4.33
N ASP A 85 -9.43 -10.51 -5.51
CA ASP A 85 -9.99 -11.87 -5.72
C ASP A 85 -11.29 -12.15 -4.95
N ASP A 86 -12.24 -11.22 -5.02
CA ASP A 86 -13.57 -11.30 -4.40
C ASP A 86 -13.57 -11.49 -2.86
N THR A 87 -12.44 -11.23 -2.19
CA THR A 87 -12.33 -11.26 -0.72
C THR A 87 -11.93 -9.90 -0.15
N PRO A 88 -12.53 -9.48 0.98
CA PRO A 88 -12.17 -8.24 1.66
C PRO A 88 -10.77 -8.30 2.26
N GLY A 89 -10.19 -9.49 2.45
CA GLY A 89 -8.87 -9.67 3.09
C GLY A 89 -8.81 -9.08 4.50
N GLU A 90 -7.63 -8.59 4.88
CA GLU A 90 -7.34 -7.95 6.15
C GLU A 90 -6.53 -6.66 5.95
N ILE A 91 -6.77 -5.65 6.79
CA ILE A 91 -5.86 -4.51 6.90
C ILE A 91 -4.75 -4.90 7.88
N VAL A 92 -3.51 -4.91 7.37
CA VAL A 92 -2.31 -5.18 8.16
C VAL A 92 -1.95 -3.94 8.97
N ASP A 93 -1.96 -2.77 8.33
CA ASP A 93 -1.74 -1.49 8.98
C ASP A 93 -2.43 -0.36 8.21
N ALA A 94 -2.83 0.69 8.93
CA ALA A 94 -3.31 1.94 8.34
C ALA A 94 -2.74 3.13 9.12
N PHE A 95 -2.17 4.09 8.41
CA PHE A 95 -1.53 5.25 9.02
C PHE A 95 -1.57 6.47 8.09
N SER A 96 -1.48 7.67 8.67
CA SER A 96 -1.28 8.89 7.90
C SER A 96 0.21 9.27 7.86
N SER A 97 0.64 9.82 6.72
CA SER A 97 1.98 10.39 6.57
C SER A 97 1.94 11.53 5.55
N SER A 98 2.82 12.51 5.72
CA SER A 98 3.05 13.56 4.73
C SER A 98 4.21 13.12 3.83
N VAL A 99 3.97 13.04 2.52
CA VAL A 99 4.94 12.48 1.56
C VAL A 99 5.07 13.40 0.36
N GLY A 100 6.24 13.41 -0.26
CA GLY A 100 6.50 14.23 -1.44
C GLY A 100 6.60 15.72 -1.11
N TYR A 101 6.90 16.49 -2.14
CA TYR A 101 7.16 17.92 -2.04
C TYR A 101 5.92 18.78 -1.70
N ASP A 102 4.72 18.21 -1.84
CA ASP A 102 3.48 18.93 -1.53
C ASP A 102 3.12 18.89 -0.05
N HIS A 103 3.83 18.08 0.76
CA HIS A 103 3.62 17.91 2.20
C HIS A 103 2.16 17.65 2.59
N ARG A 104 1.35 17.10 1.68
CA ARG A 104 -0.04 16.77 1.95
C ARG A 104 -0.11 15.50 2.76
N GLU A 105 -0.95 15.51 3.80
CA GLU A 105 -1.27 14.32 4.59
C GLU A 105 -2.03 13.32 3.70
N ARG A 106 -1.50 12.10 3.62
CA ARG A 106 -2.08 10.98 2.89
C ARG A 106 -2.30 9.82 3.84
N ILE A 107 -3.32 9.01 3.55
CA ILE A 107 -3.59 7.76 4.27
C ILE A 107 -3.01 6.61 3.48
N PHE A 108 -2.22 5.78 4.14
CA PHE A 108 -1.66 4.55 3.60
C PHE A 108 -2.36 3.38 4.28
N VAL A 109 -2.86 2.44 3.49
CA VAL A 109 -3.47 1.21 3.98
C VAL A 109 -2.75 0.03 3.38
N ILE A 110 -2.06 -0.73 4.24
CA ILE A 110 -1.41 -1.98 3.89
C ILE A 110 -2.47 -3.06 4.03
N HIS A 111 -2.78 -3.71 2.92
CA HIS A 111 -3.83 -4.71 2.81
C HIS A 111 -3.22 -6.05 2.43
N ALA A 112 -3.71 -7.12 3.03
CA ALA A 112 -3.29 -8.46 2.70
C ALA A 112 -4.48 -9.41 2.59
N MET A 113 -4.29 -10.50 1.85
CA MET A 113 -5.31 -11.51 1.64
C MET A 113 -4.67 -12.85 1.29
N ASN A 114 -5.39 -13.94 1.54
CA ASN A 114 -4.99 -15.25 1.04
C ASN A 114 -5.66 -15.48 -0.31
N VAL A 115 -4.88 -15.76 -1.34
CA VAL A 115 -5.38 -16.10 -2.67
C VAL A 115 -6.02 -17.48 -2.62
N ARG A 116 -7.17 -17.64 -3.27
CA ARG A 116 -7.87 -18.92 -3.30
C ARG A 116 -7.02 -20.00 -3.97
N GLU A 117 -7.11 -21.23 -3.48
CA GLU A 117 -6.28 -22.36 -3.98
C GLU A 117 -6.40 -22.60 -5.49
N SER A 118 -7.52 -22.25 -6.11
CA SER A 118 -7.72 -22.40 -7.55
C SER A 118 -6.99 -21.36 -8.41
N LEU A 119 -6.51 -20.27 -7.81
CA LEU A 119 -5.78 -19.20 -8.51
C LEU A 119 -4.36 -18.97 -8.00
N VAL A 120 -4.00 -19.57 -6.86
CA VAL A 120 -2.69 -19.35 -6.25
C VAL A 120 -1.57 -19.73 -7.21
N GLU A 121 -0.61 -18.84 -7.38
CA GLU A 121 0.54 -19.08 -8.22
C GLU A 121 1.40 -20.20 -7.62
N PRO A 122 1.81 -21.22 -8.41
CA PRO A 122 2.72 -22.24 -7.93
C PRO A 122 4.02 -21.64 -7.39
N ASN A 123 4.55 -22.22 -6.32
CA ASN A 123 5.77 -21.72 -5.66
C ASN A 123 5.67 -20.28 -5.14
N SER A 124 4.48 -19.86 -4.71
CA SER A 124 4.24 -18.60 -4.03
C SER A 124 3.86 -18.80 -2.57
N SER A 125 3.82 -17.69 -1.83
CA SER A 125 3.33 -17.65 -0.46
C SER A 125 1.83 -17.96 -0.28
N GLY A 126 1.03 -17.86 -1.35
CA GLY A 126 -0.43 -17.83 -1.25
C GLY A 126 -1.00 -16.58 -0.56
N LYS A 127 -0.17 -15.68 -0.03
CA LYS A 127 -0.58 -14.43 0.60
C LYS A 127 -0.23 -13.25 -0.30
N PHE A 128 -1.22 -12.48 -0.70
CA PHE A 128 -1.07 -11.29 -1.55
C PHE A 128 -1.09 -10.03 -0.68
N TYR A 129 -0.28 -9.05 -1.02
CA TYR A 129 -0.22 -7.75 -0.35
C TYR A 129 -0.45 -6.63 -1.36
N SER A 130 -1.01 -5.53 -0.89
CA SER A 130 -1.11 -4.28 -1.63
C SER A 130 -1.01 -3.09 -0.68
N VAL A 131 -0.70 -1.91 -1.22
CA VAL A 131 -0.82 -0.65 -0.48
C VAL A 131 -1.75 0.28 -1.25
N ALA A 132 -2.85 0.68 -0.59
CA ALA A 132 -3.74 1.70 -1.11
C ALA A 132 -3.40 3.04 -0.46
N VAL A 133 -3.30 4.08 -1.28
CA VAL A 133 -3.00 5.45 -0.86
C VAL A 133 -4.22 6.32 -1.11
N PHE A 134 -4.59 7.14 -0.14
CA PHE A 134 -5.71 8.07 -0.24
C PHE A 134 -5.24 9.48 0.08
N ASP A 135 -5.54 10.41 -0.83
CA ASP A 135 -5.40 11.85 -0.61
C ASP A 135 -6.61 12.37 0.17
N LEU A 136 -6.36 13.30 1.09
CA LEU A 136 -7.42 14.11 1.69
C LEU A 136 -7.62 15.40 0.88
N ILE A 137 -8.74 15.51 0.16
CA ILE A 137 -9.08 16.68 -0.66
C ILE A 137 -10.30 17.35 -0.05
N GLY A 138 -10.07 18.45 0.68
CA GLY A 138 -11.11 19.07 1.49
C GLY A 138 -11.56 18.13 2.60
N ASN A 139 -12.84 17.73 2.56
CA ASN A 139 -13.46 16.82 3.54
C ASN A 139 -13.73 15.43 2.96
N THR A 140 -13.06 15.06 1.87
CA THR A 140 -13.27 13.79 1.18
C THR A 140 -11.94 13.07 1.01
N LEU A 141 -11.91 11.78 1.33
CA LEU A 141 -10.80 10.90 0.96
C LEU A 141 -10.99 10.45 -0.49
N ARG A 142 -9.93 10.52 -1.29
CA ARG A 142 -9.91 10.01 -2.67
C ARG A 142 -8.71 9.11 -2.85
N ARG A 143 -8.93 7.90 -3.38
CA ARG A 143 -7.83 6.99 -3.70
C ARG A 143 -6.91 7.62 -4.74
N ASP A 144 -5.63 7.70 -4.44
CA ASP A 144 -4.58 8.09 -5.37
C ASP A 144 -4.15 6.83 -6.15
N GLU A 145 -4.66 6.69 -7.37
CA GLU A 145 -4.36 5.55 -8.23
C GLU A 145 -2.86 5.49 -8.57
N ARG A 146 -2.22 6.63 -8.83
CA ARG A 146 -0.80 6.68 -9.18
C ARG A 146 0.06 6.19 -8.02
N ALA A 147 -0.17 6.73 -6.83
CA ALA A 147 0.60 6.35 -5.65
C ALA A 147 0.33 4.90 -5.26
N SER A 148 -0.93 4.45 -5.36
CA SER A 148 -1.28 3.05 -5.08
C SER A 148 -0.65 2.09 -6.09
N ASP A 149 -0.61 2.43 -7.37
CA ASP A 149 0.00 1.60 -8.41
C ASP A 149 1.53 1.58 -8.29
N TRP A 150 2.14 2.66 -7.79
CA TRP A 150 3.57 2.71 -7.47
C TRP A 150 3.96 1.69 -6.39
N PHE A 151 3.14 1.54 -5.35
CA PHE A 151 3.31 0.44 -4.40
C PHE A 151 2.91 -0.89 -5.02
N GLY A 152 1.91 -0.91 -5.89
CA GLY A 152 1.44 -2.09 -6.57
C GLY A 152 0.85 -3.13 -5.61
N ALA A 153 0.71 -4.34 -6.13
CA ALA A 153 0.22 -5.48 -5.36
C ALA A 153 0.84 -6.77 -5.90
N ASP A 154 1.28 -7.66 -5.01
CA ASP A 154 1.91 -8.92 -5.38
C ASP A 154 1.91 -9.93 -4.23
N TYR A 155 2.34 -11.16 -4.49
CA TYR A 155 2.58 -12.17 -3.46
C TYR A 155 3.68 -11.73 -2.49
N SER A 156 3.48 -12.02 -1.21
CA SER A 156 4.47 -11.79 -0.14
C SER A 156 5.85 -12.32 -0.51
N TRP A 157 5.89 -13.50 -1.14
CA TRP A 157 7.07 -14.01 -1.79
C TRP A 157 6.74 -14.95 -2.96
N LEU A 158 7.70 -15.02 -3.90
CA LEU A 158 7.74 -15.95 -5.03
C LEU A 158 9.06 -16.74 -4.98
N SER A 159 9.01 -18.00 -5.45
CA SER A 159 10.13 -18.94 -5.45
C SER A 159 10.28 -19.64 -6.81
N ASP A 160 11.51 -20.01 -7.16
CA ASP A 160 11.80 -20.86 -8.32
C ASP A 160 11.67 -22.37 -8.01
N GLY A 161 11.01 -22.71 -6.89
CA GLY A 161 10.91 -24.07 -6.36
C GLY A 161 12.12 -24.50 -5.51
N ARG A 162 13.21 -23.71 -5.49
CA ARG A 162 14.40 -23.97 -4.66
C ARG A 162 14.67 -22.86 -3.66
N ARG A 163 14.48 -21.61 -4.07
CA ARG A 163 14.72 -20.43 -3.24
C ARG A 163 13.74 -19.33 -3.56
N VAL A 164 13.48 -18.49 -2.56
CA VAL A 164 12.75 -17.24 -2.73
C VAL A 164 13.53 -16.34 -3.69
N THR A 165 12.92 -16.02 -4.82
CA THR A 165 13.47 -15.12 -5.84
C THR A 165 12.96 -13.70 -5.71
N TYR A 166 11.86 -13.52 -4.98
CA TYR A 166 11.27 -12.22 -4.72
C TYR A 166 10.46 -12.18 -3.45
N LYS A 167 10.44 -10.99 -2.86
CA LYS A 167 9.59 -10.64 -1.73
C LYS A 167 8.91 -9.32 -2.05
N PHE A 168 7.58 -9.26 -1.87
CA PHE A 168 6.87 -8.01 -1.96
C PHE A 168 7.47 -7.02 -0.94
N PRO A 169 7.91 -5.83 -1.36
CA PRO A 169 8.69 -4.97 -0.50
C PRO A 169 7.86 -4.25 0.56
N TYR A 170 6.53 -4.14 0.42
CA TYR A 170 5.72 -3.21 1.21
C TYR A 170 4.77 -3.92 2.19
N GLN A 171 5.30 -4.80 3.04
CA GLN A 171 4.49 -5.65 3.94
C GLN A 171 4.22 -5.03 5.32
N SER A 172 4.95 -3.96 5.68
CA SER A 172 4.79 -3.26 6.95
C SER A 172 4.89 -1.74 6.81
N ARG A 173 4.46 -1.01 7.84
CA ARG A 173 4.59 0.46 7.88
C ARG A 173 6.03 0.92 7.72
N VAL A 174 6.98 0.22 8.35
CA VAL A 174 8.41 0.54 8.23
C VAL A 174 8.86 0.41 6.78
N ASP A 175 8.44 -0.65 6.09
CA ASP A 175 8.80 -0.84 4.69
C ASP A 175 8.20 0.24 3.78
N VAL A 176 6.93 0.61 4.00
CA VAL A 176 6.28 1.70 3.27
C VAL A 176 7.00 3.02 3.54
N GLN A 177 7.38 3.31 4.77
CA GLN A 177 8.15 4.50 5.14
C GLN A 177 9.50 4.55 4.44
N LEU A 178 10.27 3.45 4.47
CA LEU A 178 11.54 3.35 3.75
C LEU A 178 11.38 3.54 2.23
N ALA A 179 10.27 3.04 1.67
CA ALA A 179 9.97 3.20 0.25
C ALA A 179 9.67 4.66 -0.11
N MET A 180 8.99 5.39 0.77
CA MET A 180 8.70 6.82 0.61
C MET A 180 9.96 7.70 0.69
N ASP A 181 11.00 7.23 1.37
CA ASP A 181 12.33 7.87 1.41
C ASP A 181 13.25 7.39 0.28
N SER A 182 12.78 6.49 -0.58
CA SER A 182 13.59 5.95 -1.66
C SER A 182 13.81 7.00 -2.75
N PRO A 183 14.91 6.90 -3.51
CA PRO A 183 15.15 7.80 -4.63
C PRO A 183 14.08 7.76 -5.73
N PHE A 184 13.27 6.70 -5.78
CA PHE A 184 12.20 6.52 -6.76
C PHE A 184 10.84 7.06 -6.28
N ALA A 185 10.75 7.55 -5.04
CA ALA A 185 9.50 8.04 -4.45
C ALA A 185 8.90 9.24 -5.20
N ALA A 186 9.72 10.01 -5.93
CA ALA A 186 9.22 11.10 -6.76
C ALA A 186 8.21 10.63 -7.82
N LEU A 187 8.41 9.42 -8.39
CA LEU A 187 7.53 8.82 -9.39
C LEU A 187 6.12 8.51 -8.85
N MET A 188 5.99 8.39 -7.51
CA MET A 188 4.70 8.21 -6.85
C MET A 188 3.77 9.40 -7.07
N THR A 189 4.31 10.61 -7.29
CA THR A 189 3.52 11.85 -7.37
C THR A 189 3.71 12.64 -8.67
N ARG A 190 4.75 12.33 -9.46
CA ARG A 190 5.14 13.11 -10.65
C ARG A 190 5.59 12.21 -11.78
N ASP A 191 5.35 12.66 -13.01
CA ASP A 191 6.01 12.11 -14.19
C ASP A 191 7.42 12.68 -14.25
N GLU A 192 8.42 11.84 -13.98
CA GLU A 192 9.83 12.19 -13.98
C GLU A 192 10.63 11.03 -14.59
N PHE A 193 11.84 11.31 -15.06
CA PHE A 193 12.79 10.31 -15.51
C PHE A 193 13.97 10.31 -14.55
N ILE A 194 14.19 9.18 -13.87
CA ILE A 194 15.24 9.05 -12.87
C ILE A 194 16.43 8.35 -13.52
N PRO A 195 17.57 9.04 -13.72
CA PRO A 195 18.75 8.41 -14.29
C PRO A 195 19.37 7.45 -13.26
N VAL A 196 19.70 6.24 -13.72
CA VAL A 196 20.20 5.15 -12.89
C VAL A 196 21.38 4.44 -13.53
N LYS A 197 22.11 3.72 -12.69
CA LYS A 197 23.21 2.84 -13.08
C LYS A 197 23.04 1.47 -12.46
N LEU A 198 23.38 0.42 -13.19
CA LEU A 198 23.29 -0.95 -12.68
C LEU A 198 24.43 -1.30 -11.73
N LYS A 199 24.06 -1.91 -10.58
CA LYS A 199 25.02 -2.40 -9.55
C LYS A 199 25.73 -3.68 -9.98
N GLY A 200 25.10 -4.47 -10.82
CA GLY A 200 25.48 -5.84 -11.18
C GLY A 200 24.75 -6.32 -12.43
N LYS A 201 24.95 -7.59 -12.80
CA LYS A 201 24.17 -8.23 -13.87
C LYS A 201 22.73 -8.41 -13.42
N SER A 202 21.78 -7.90 -14.20
CA SER A 202 20.34 -8.05 -13.94
C SER A 202 19.61 -8.48 -15.21
N TYR A 203 18.74 -9.48 -15.09
CA TYR A 203 17.89 -9.93 -16.19
C TYR A 203 16.75 -8.94 -16.42
N LEU A 204 16.32 -8.83 -17.68
CA LEU A 204 15.20 -7.98 -18.08
C LEU A 204 13.93 -8.82 -18.28
N PHE A 205 12.79 -8.19 -18.01
CA PHE A 205 11.47 -8.81 -18.04
C PHE A 205 10.52 -8.00 -18.93
N ASP A 206 9.62 -8.67 -19.66
CA ASP A 206 8.62 -7.99 -20.50
C ASP A 206 7.49 -7.34 -19.67
N GLY A 207 7.37 -7.70 -18.39
CA GLY A 207 6.46 -7.08 -17.42
C GLY A 207 6.98 -7.18 -15.99
N PRO A 208 6.33 -6.51 -15.01
CA PRO A 208 6.74 -6.50 -13.61
C PRO A 208 6.33 -7.79 -12.87
N ASN A 209 6.70 -8.94 -13.41
CA ASN A 209 6.44 -10.25 -12.82
C ASN A 209 7.51 -11.27 -13.24
N PHE A 210 7.70 -12.31 -12.45
CA PHE A 210 8.74 -13.30 -12.70
C PHE A 210 8.46 -14.22 -13.90
N GLY A 211 7.19 -14.41 -14.27
CA GLY A 211 6.80 -15.20 -15.45
C GLY A 211 7.32 -14.62 -16.76
N ASN A 212 7.56 -13.31 -16.82
CA ASN A 212 7.99 -12.58 -18.01
C ASN A 212 9.51 -12.48 -18.16
N LYS A 213 10.28 -13.38 -17.54
CA LYS A 213 11.75 -13.35 -17.60
C LYS A 213 12.25 -13.60 -19.01
N THR A 214 13.12 -12.72 -19.50
CA THR A 214 13.77 -12.87 -20.81
C THR A 214 15.22 -13.36 -20.70
N THR A 215 15.83 -13.66 -21.84
CA THR A 215 17.28 -13.93 -21.94
C THR A 215 18.11 -12.65 -21.95
N LYS A 216 17.49 -11.48 -22.14
CA LYS A 216 18.17 -10.19 -22.14
C LYS A 216 18.58 -9.81 -20.71
N TYR A 217 19.69 -9.10 -20.61
CA TYR A 217 20.21 -8.61 -19.34
C TYR A 217 21.03 -7.34 -19.58
N LEU A 218 21.15 -6.55 -18.53
CA LEU A 218 22.10 -5.46 -18.43
C LEU A 218 23.18 -5.84 -17.41
N ILE A 219 24.34 -5.20 -17.50
CA ILE A 219 25.51 -5.49 -16.65
C ILE A 219 25.88 -4.30 -15.79
N LYS A 220 26.78 -4.54 -14.83
CA LYS A 220 27.31 -3.49 -13.97
C LYS A 220 27.87 -2.36 -14.81
N GLY A 221 27.46 -1.13 -14.51
CA GLY A 221 27.96 0.05 -15.21
C GLY A 221 27.00 0.63 -16.25
N ASP A 222 26.10 -0.19 -16.79
CA ASP A 222 25.10 0.25 -17.77
C ASP A 222 24.22 1.34 -17.15
N ARG A 223 23.91 2.36 -17.95
CA ARG A 223 23.06 3.50 -17.56
C ARG A 223 21.70 3.38 -18.24
N ALA A 224 20.65 3.71 -17.51
CA ALA A 224 19.28 3.74 -18.00
C ALA A 224 18.51 4.88 -17.31
N THR A 225 17.27 5.11 -17.73
CA THR A 225 16.33 6.00 -17.02
C THR A 225 15.11 5.21 -16.58
N ILE A 226 14.61 5.49 -15.37
CA ILE A 226 13.39 4.89 -14.82
C ILE A 226 12.26 5.92 -14.84
N ASP A 227 11.12 5.55 -15.39
CA ASP A 227 9.92 6.38 -15.46
C ASP A 227 8.69 5.74 -14.80
N LYS A 228 8.69 4.42 -14.60
CA LYS A 228 7.64 3.70 -13.86
C LYS A 228 8.22 2.75 -12.83
N VAL A 229 7.51 2.67 -11.70
CA VAL A 229 7.78 1.74 -10.61
C VAL A 229 6.48 1.11 -10.17
N THR A 230 6.50 -0.18 -9.86
CA THR A 230 5.38 -0.89 -9.23
C THR A 230 5.91 -2.08 -8.44
N ALA A 231 5.46 -2.31 -7.21
CA ALA A 231 5.82 -3.49 -6.40
C ALA A 231 7.34 -3.78 -6.32
N GLY A 232 8.19 -2.73 -6.34
CA GLY A 232 9.66 -2.87 -6.32
C GLY A 232 10.30 -3.22 -7.68
N TRP A 233 9.51 -3.27 -8.74
CA TRP A 233 9.96 -3.34 -10.13
C TRP A 233 10.11 -1.94 -10.70
N CYS A 234 11.17 -1.75 -11.50
CA CYS A 234 11.48 -0.51 -12.19
C CYS A 234 11.44 -0.78 -13.70
N GLN A 235 10.67 0.03 -14.43
CA GLN A 235 10.70 0.04 -15.88
C GLN A 235 11.92 0.84 -16.34
N ALA A 236 12.86 0.18 -16.99
CA ALA A 236 14.11 0.77 -17.45
C ALA A 236 14.05 1.04 -18.94
N ASN A 237 14.30 2.30 -19.29
CA ASN A 237 14.54 2.76 -20.65
C ASN A 237 16.06 2.79 -20.88
N TYR A 238 16.54 1.82 -21.65
CA TYR A 238 17.97 1.65 -21.97
C TYR A 238 18.23 1.94 -23.45
N SER A 239 19.16 2.84 -23.73
CA SER A 239 19.51 3.28 -25.10
C SER A 239 20.96 2.99 -25.49
N GLY A 240 21.76 2.33 -24.64
CA GLY A 240 23.18 2.04 -24.92
C GLY A 240 23.43 0.88 -25.90
N GLY A 241 22.39 0.19 -26.34
CA GLY A 241 22.46 -0.91 -27.30
C GLY A 241 22.08 -0.50 -28.72
N ALA A 242 22.08 -1.46 -29.65
CA ALA A 242 21.69 -1.20 -31.04
C ALA A 242 20.22 -0.76 -31.22
N LYS A 243 19.36 -1.08 -30.26
CA LYS A 243 17.96 -0.64 -30.20
C LYS A 243 17.62 -0.22 -28.77
N PRO A 244 16.87 0.87 -28.58
CA PRO A 244 16.27 1.20 -27.30
C PRO A 244 15.42 0.04 -26.77
N LEU A 245 15.48 -0.18 -25.47
CA LEU A 245 14.70 -1.20 -24.76
C LEU A 245 13.94 -0.54 -23.63
N GLU A 246 12.64 -0.82 -23.55
CA GLU A 246 11.76 -0.48 -22.43
C GLU A 246 11.36 -1.81 -21.78
N MET A 247 11.98 -2.16 -20.65
CA MET A 247 11.82 -3.46 -20.00
C MET A 247 11.90 -3.33 -18.48
N TRP A 248 11.39 -4.33 -17.77
CA TRP A 248 11.33 -4.32 -16.31
C TRP A 248 12.52 -5.04 -15.68
N LEU A 249 12.96 -4.55 -14.52
CA LEU A 249 13.91 -5.22 -13.64
C LEU A 249 13.69 -4.80 -12.18
N MET A 250 14.32 -5.49 -11.23
CA MET A 250 14.19 -5.15 -9.80
C MET A 250 14.85 -3.81 -9.48
N CYS A 251 14.14 -2.88 -8.84
CA CYS A 251 14.69 -1.58 -8.45
C CYS A 251 15.93 -1.70 -7.56
N SER A 252 16.04 -2.77 -6.76
CA SER A 252 17.20 -3.04 -5.91
C SER A 252 18.51 -3.28 -6.68
N ALA A 253 18.44 -3.55 -7.99
CA ALA A 253 19.61 -3.69 -8.87
C ALA A 253 20.17 -2.34 -9.37
N LEU A 254 19.57 -1.21 -8.96
CA LEU A 254 19.86 0.13 -9.48
C LEU A 254 20.38 1.08 -8.39
N ASP A 255 21.39 1.87 -8.75
CA ASP A 255 21.80 3.07 -8.00
C ASP A 255 21.41 4.31 -8.81
N ILE A 256 21.14 5.43 -8.13
CA ILE A 256 20.93 6.72 -8.81
C ILE A 256 22.23 7.17 -9.47
N ASP A 257 22.13 7.61 -10.72
CA ASP A 257 23.25 8.21 -11.43
C ASP A 257 23.36 9.71 -11.12
N GLU A 258 23.97 10.02 -9.99
CA GLU A 258 24.17 11.42 -9.55
C GLU A 258 25.03 12.25 -10.49
N GLN A 259 25.82 11.61 -11.38
CA GLN A 259 26.60 12.33 -12.37
C GLN A 259 25.73 12.94 -13.46
N ALA A 260 24.61 12.28 -13.80
CA ALA A 260 23.64 12.81 -14.76
C ALA A 260 22.88 14.03 -14.22
N LYS A 261 22.60 14.07 -12.90
CA LYS A 261 21.93 15.21 -12.24
C LYS A 261 22.73 16.52 -12.20
N LYS A 262 24.04 16.49 -12.47
CA LYS A 262 24.90 17.70 -12.47
C LYS A 262 25.04 18.36 -13.85
N LEU A 263 24.46 17.77 -14.89
CA LEU A 263 24.56 18.22 -16.28
C LEU A 263 23.28 18.89 -16.80
N GLU A 264 22.24 19.00 -15.96
CA GLU A 264 21.04 19.82 -16.16
C GLU A 264 21.09 21.07 -15.29
#